data_AF-A0AAD6S4L4-F1
#
_entry.id   AF-A0AAD6S4L4-F1
#
_cell.length_a   1.000
_cell.length_b   1.000
_cell.length_c   1.000
_cell.angle_alpha   90.00
_cell.angle_beta   90.00
_cell.angle_gamma   90.00
#
_symmetry.space_group_name_H-M   'P 1'
#
loop_
_entity.id
_entity.type
_entity.pdbx_description
1 polymer ?
#
loop_
_entity_poly.entity_id
_entity_poly.type
_entity_poly.pdbx_seq_one_letter_code
_entity_poly.pdbx_strand_id
1 'polypeptide(L)'
;MVSSSPEASSPSDLNADDPQKAQDLVPTDNRSSRMSSLSEAGAHSDNNTPPPYEEPSRNDNANDSYPGSGDISSSYVMNARRPFILRSNPANNSSSGRNMGRKCNLSPLHLAILVLGIISAVLALSRLTNVAPQPAALARIRDEWDNEVHAHEALRADWAREREEILSLRTELERDRENWKCEHVAQAQRHQEEEVEWEREIQAHADLRADWARAGSDILSLRAELQHQKAEWERERLAQVQRRQEEVVEWDKEIQGHEALRADWARERDDVEALRADLQREKAEWKRQRAAEKRRKEDELARVRAGFKWEDLMPDQHCLRHNARGYTARLANVPRSYDPVQACKETAIEIPGVKINGRPLKCEDRGCSGVFGHWIAESGESICATYFKNFDDKGCTSPGSRRRRIQSRLENIQFGDDWRKMCSTTPTTFRHQHFPKPDTCDSGIFGVWGEWEIKDQKC
;
A
#
# COMPACT_ATOMS: atom_id res chain seq x y z
N MET A 1 -60.92 -23.67 -19.90
CA MET A 1 -59.63 -24.11 -19.33
C MET A 1 -59.87 -24.25 -17.83
N VAL A 2 -60.45 -25.38 -17.39
CA VAL A 2 -59.73 -26.52 -16.76
C VAL A 2 -58.89 -26.00 -15.58
N SER A 3 -59.42 -26.08 -14.34
CA SER A 3 -59.17 -27.15 -13.35
C SER A 3 -57.68 -27.14 -12.91
N SER A 4 -57.27 -27.10 -11.64
CA SER A 4 -57.76 -27.84 -10.48
C SER A 4 -57.05 -27.32 -9.20
N SER A 5 -57.66 -27.43 -8.03
CA SER A 5 -56.93 -27.73 -6.77
C SER A 5 -56.42 -29.19 -6.84
N PRO A 6 -55.40 -29.61 -6.08
CA PRO A 6 -55.68 -30.08 -4.72
C PRO A 6 -54.53 -30.06 -3.69
N GLU A 7 -54.95 -30.30 -2.44
CA GLU A 7 -54.37 -31.20 -1.45
C GLU A 7 -53.15 -30.87 -0.59
N ALA A 8 -53.32 -31.34 0.65
CA ALA A 8 -52.54 -31.21 1.85
C ALA A 8 -51.48 -32.32 1.97
N SER A 9 -50.45 -32.08 2.77
CA SER A 9 -49.63 -33.13 3.38
C SER A 9 -48.95 -32.60 4.65
N SER A 10 -49.36 -33.12 5.82
CA SER A 10 -48.49 -33.23 7.01
C SER A 10 -47.60 -34.47 6.86
N PRO A 11 -46.40 -34.48 7.46
CA PRO A 11 -46.18 -35.33 8.65
C PRO A 11 -45.23 -34.66 9.68
N SER A 12 -45.56 -34.69 10.98
CA SER A 12 -45.20 -35.72 11.98
C SER A 12 -43.77 -35.59 12.56
N ASP A 13 -43.77 -35.38 13.88
CA ASP A 13 -42.89 -36.00 14.88
C ASP A 13 -41.38 -35.70 14.90
N LEU A 14 -40.98 -34.79 15.79
CA LEU A 14 -39.70 -34.89 16.52
C LEU A 14 -39.86 -34.42 17.99
N ASN A 15 -40.05 -35.43 18.84
CA ASN A 15 -39.50 -35.63 20.19
C ASN A 15 -39.27 -34.41 21.11
N ALA A 16 -40.12 -34.32 22.12
CA ALA A 16 -39.77 -33.83 23.44
C ALA A 16 -39.36 -35.02 24.32
N ASP A 17 -38.20 -34.95 24.97
CA ASP A 17 -37.91 -35.47 26.32
C ASP A 17 -36.41 -35.29 26.60
N ASP A 18 -36.06 -34.45 27.58
CA ASP A 18 -35.21 -34.81 28.74
C ASP A 18 -34.86 -33.55 29.58
N PRO A 19 -35.42 -33.41 30.80
CA PRO A 19 -34.92 -32.48 31.80
C PRO A 19 -34.48 -33.23 33.07
N GLN A 20 -33.19 -33.18 33.42
CA GLN A 20 -32.66 -33.08 34.80
C GLN A 20 -31.16 -33.44 34.86
N LYS A 21 -30.27 -32.47 35.14
CA LYS A 21 -29.31 -32.60 36.25
C LYS A 21 -28.50 -31.33 36.56
N ALA A 22 -28.43 -31.09 37.86
CA ALA A 22 -27.34 -30.50 38.63
C ALA A 22 -27.14 -28.97 38.58
N GLN A 23 -27.73 -28.35 39.61
CA GLN A 23 -27.27 -27.14 40.25
C GLN A 23 -25.96 -27.39 41.02
N ASP A 24 -25.37 -26.27 41.45
CA ASP A 24 -24.36 -26.06 42.49
C ASP A 24 -22.91 -25.89 42.01
N LEU A 25 -22.46 -24.62 41.92
CA LEU A 25 -21.48 -24.07 42.86
C LEU A 25 -21.51 -22.54 42.84
N VAL A 26 -21.53 -21.99 44.05
CA VAL A 26 -21.73 -20.60 44.46
C VAL A 26 -20.48 -19.73 44.19
N PRO A 27 -20.63 -18.44 43.81
CA PRO A 27 -19.55 -17.46 43.87
C PRO A 27 -19.43 -16.87 45.28
N THR A 28 -18.26 -16.98 45.91
CA THR A 28 -17.94 -16.23 47.12
C THR A 28 -17.56 -14.79 46.77
N ASP A 29 -18.47 -13.87 47.00
CA ASP A 29 -18.16 -12.45 47.23
C ASP A 29 -17.51 -12.31 48.61
N ASN A 30 -16.32 -11.73 48.67
CA ASN A 30 -15.75 -11.24 49.92
C ASN A 30 -15.44 -9.75 49.77
N ARG A 31 -16.29 -8.95 50.42
CA ARG A 31 -16.20 -7.49 50.49
C ARG A 31 -15.90 -7.11 51.95
N SER A 32 -14.69 -6.61 52.23
CA SER A 32 -14.49 -5.70 53.36
C SER A 32 -13.16 -4.95 53.35
N SER A 33 -13.29 -3.64 53.56
CA SER A 33 -12.35 -2.71 54.21
C SER A 33 -11.07 -2.35 53.45
N ARG A 34 -10.95 -1.15 52.84
CA ARG A 34 -10.82 0.20 53.44
C ARG A 34 -9.53 0.34 54.26
N MET A 35 -8.49 0.96 53.69
CA MET A 35 -7.78 2.11 54.25
C MET A 35 -6.72 2.68 53.29
N SER A 36 -6.54 4.00 53.39
CA SER A 36 -5.68 4.86 52.60
C SER A 36 -4.22 4.85 53.07
N SER A 37 -3.26 4.92 52.14
CA SER A 37 -1.93 5.57 52.27
C SER A 37 -1.24 5.47 50.90
N LEU A 38 -1.07 6.57 50.16
CA LEU A 38 0.15 7.41 50.09
C LEU A 38 1.43 6.68 49.66
N SER A 39 2.17 7.40 48.80
CA SER A 39 3.56 7.27 48.34
C SER A 39 3.96 6.28 47.22
N GLU A 40 4.48 6.92 46.17
CA GLU A 40 5.75 6.62 45.47
C GLU A 40 5.77 5.72 44.22
N ALA A 41 6.07 6.41 43.11
CA ALA A 41 7.09 6.12 42.12
C ALA A 41 7.03 4.80 41.32
N GLY A 42 6.88 4.95 40.00
CA GLY A 42 7.12 3.87 39.05
C GLY A 42 6.55 4.14 37.67
N ALA A 43 7.05 5.18 36.99
CA ALA A 43 6.76 5.40 35.58
C ALA A 43 7.56 4.41 34.73
N HIS A 44 6.88 3.44 34.10
CA HIS A 44 7.39 2.70 32.95
C HIS A 44 6.55 3.07 31.72
N SER A 45 7.14 3.88 30.86
CA SER A 45 6.63 4.31 29.57
C SER A 45 7.35 3.48 28.50
N ASP A 46 6.63 2.54 27.89
CA ASP A 46 7.09 1.84 26.69
C ASP A 46 6.64 2.63 25.45
N ASN A 47 7.52 3.54 25.03
CA ASN A 47 7.45 4.22 23.75
C ASN A 47 7.99 3.30 22.64
N ASN A 48 7.11 2.75 21.81
CA ASN A 48 7.46 2.26 20.48
C ASN A 48 6.92 3.25 19.45
N THR A 49 7.76 4.20 19.04
CA THR A 49 7.51 5.08 17.89
C THR A 49 8.75 5.03 16.99
N PRO A 50 8.59 4.73 15.68
CA PRO A 50 9.71 4.67 14.74
C PRO A 50 10.26 6.08 14.41
N PRO A 51 11.54 6.19 14.00
CA PRO A 51 12.23 7.47 13.85
C PRO A 51 11.74 8.30 12.65
N PRO A 52 11.77 9.63 12.74
CA PRO A 52 11.46 10.51 11.62
C PRO A 52 12.69 10.67 10.71
N TYR A 53 12.41 10.75 9.42
CA TYR A 53 13.34 11.08 8.35
C TYR A 53 13.74 12.56 8.48
N GLU A 54 15.04 12.84 8.60
CA GLU A 54 15.60 14.20 8.62
C GLU A 54 15.60 14.79 7.20
N GLU A 55 14.90 15.92 7.02
CA GLU A 55 15.11 16.81 5.87
C GLU A 55 16.26 17.81 6.16
N PRO A 56 17.05 18.21 5.16
CA PRO A 56 18.15 19.15 5.36
C PRO A 56 17.63 20.57 5.64
N SER A 57 18.09 21.12 6.76
CA SER A 57 17.89 22.49 7.21
C SER A 57 18.36 23.52 6.17
N ARG A 58 17.40 24.35 5.73
CA ARG A 58 17.62 25.58 4.98
C ARG A 58 18.12 26.65 5.96
N ASN A 59 19.40 27.02 5.82
CA ASN A 59 20.00 28.11 6.59
C ASN A 59 19.52 29.45 6.05
N ASP A 60 18.68 30.13 6.82
CA ASP A 60 18.46 31.58 6.74
C ASP A 60 19.29 32.26 7.83
N ASN A 61 20.32 33.01 7.42
CA ASN A 61 20.92 34.13 8.14
C ASN A 61 21.35 35.12 7.05
N ALA A 62 20.58 36.20 6.83
CA ALA A 62 20.54 37.43 7.60
C ALA A 62 21.82 38.28 7.46
N ASN A 63 21.60 39.46 6.84
CA ASN A 63 22.35 40.70 6.94
C ASN A 63 23.79 40.74 6.41
N ASP A 64 23.98 41.51 5.35
CA ASP A 64 24.73 42.76 5.49
C ASP A 64 24.32 43.80 4.43
N SER A 65 23.96 44.97 4.92
CA SER A 65 23.80 46.21 4.17
C SER A 65 25.15 46.90 4.11
N TYR A 66 25.58 47.45 2.97
CA TYR A 66 26.19 48.79 2.85
C TYR A 66 26.32 49.20 1.37
N PRO A 67 26.30 50.51 1.04
CA PRO A 67 26.27 51.06 -0.31
C PRO A 67 27.63 51.63 -0.75
N GLY A 68 27.82 51.83 -2.06
CA GLY A 68 28.98 52.56 -2.61
C GLY A 68 29.12 52.30 -4.11
N SER A 69 28.80 53.27 -4.97
CA SER A 69 29.74 54.29 -5.49
C SER A 69 30.99 53.69 -6.12
N GLY A 70 31.13 53.88 -7.43
CA GLY A 70 32.32 53.47 -8.19
C GLY A 70 32.19 53.72 -9.68
N ASP A 71 31.94 54.98 -10.07
CA ASP A 71 32.46 55.50 -11.33
C ASP A 71 34.00 55.45 -11.31
N ILE A 72 34.60 55.57 -12.50
CA ILE A 72 36.03 55.84 -12.82
C ILE A 72 36.86 54.61 -13.25
N SER A 73 36.96 54.49 -14.58
CA SER A 73 38.19 54.57 -15.39
C SER A 73 39.39 53.65 -15.08
N SER A 74 39.77 52.84 -16.07
CA SER A 74 41.17 52.53 -16.43
C SER A 74 41.17 51.85 -17.81
N SER A 75 41.63 52.43 -18.92
CA SER A 75 42.91 53.05 -19.31
C SER A 75 43.97 52.05 -19.84
N TYR A 76 44.71 52.52 -20.87
CA TYR A 76 45.82 51.92 -21.65
C TYR A 76 45.44 51.08 -22.89
N VAL A 77 45.57 51.56 -24.15
CA VAL A 77 46.68 52.17 -24.95
C VAL A 77 47.69 51.16 -25.48
N MET A 78 47.69 50.97 -26.81
CA MET A 78 48.82 50.95 -27.78
C MET A 78 48.16 50.94 -29.19
N ASN A 79 48.13 52.01 -30.01
CA ASN A 79 49.18 52.66 -30.82
C ASN A 79 49.95 51.77 -31.84
N ALA A 80 50.19 52.39 -33.00
CA ALA A 80 51.01 52.01 -34.17
C ALA A 80 50.25 51.26 -35.30
N ARG A 81 50.30 51.62 -36.59
CA ARG A 81 51.08 52.60 -37.38
C ARG A 81 50.40 52.75 -38.77
N ARG A 82 50.21 53.98 -39.25
CA ARG A 82 50.38 54.35 -40.69
C ARG A 82 51.91 54.40 -40.98
N PRO A 83 52.46 54.46 -42.23
CA PRO A 83 51.89 55.15 -43.40
C PRO A 83 52.28 54.64 -44.83
N PHE A 84 51.74 55.32 -45.86
CA PHE A 84 52.38 55.72 -47.15
C PHE A 84 52.86 54.59 -48.12
N ILE A 85 52.64 54.62 -49.45
CA ILE A 85 53.01 55.62 -50.47
C ILE A 85 52.13 55.43 -51.73
N LEU A 86 51.50 56.53 -52.21
CA LEU A 86 51.49 57.09 -53.59
C LEU A 86 51.78 56.13 -54.78
N ARG A 87 51.20 56.25 -55.98
CA ARG A 87 51.34 57.42 -56.88
C ARG A 87 50.58 57.18 -58.21
N SER A 88 49.85 58.21 -58.64
CA SER A 88 49.73 58.76 -60.01
C SER A 88 49.41 57.89 -61.25
N ASN A 89 48.22 58.10 -61.82
CA ASN A 89 48.07 58.51 -63.25
C ASN A 89 48.82 59.86 -63.47
N PRO A 90 49.21 60.35 -64.69
CA PRO A 90 48.58 60.12 -66.00
C PRO A 90 49.52 60.21 -67.26
N ALA A 91 48.90 60.10 -68.45
CA ALA A 91 49.12 60.89 -69.67
C ALA A 91 50.45 60.88 -70.46
N ASN A 92 50.21 60.86 -71.78
CA ASN A 92 50.75 61.73 -72.81
C ASN A 92 52.05 61.38 -73.55
N ASN A 93 51.89 61.59 -74.86
CA ASN A 93 52.86 62.10 -75.82
C ASN A 93 53.96 61.12 -76.25
N SER A 94 54.51 61.19 -77.45
CA SER A 94 54.32 61.91 -78.72
C SER A 94 55.66 61.70 -79.41
N SER A 95 55.68 61.70 -80.74
CA SER A 95 56.88 62.01 -81.54
C SER A 95 57.96 60.90 -81.52
N SER A 96 58.89 60.77 -82.45
CA SER A 96 59.33 61.58 -83.57
C SER A 96 60.32 60.72 -84.37
N GLY A 97 60.66 61.14 -85.59
CA GLY A 97 61.81 60.64 -86.36
C GLY A 97 61.41 59.63 -87.43
N ARG A 98 61.13 59.98 -88.70
CA ARG A 98 61.80 60.88 -89.65
C ARG A 98 63.31 60.59 -89.84
N ASN A 99 63.60 60.13 -91.06
CA ASN A 99 64.55 60.69 -92.02
C ASN A 99 66.04 60.27 -92.04
N MET A 100 66.49 60.18 -93.30
CA MET A 100 67.84 60.33 -93.90
C MET A 100 68.64 59.03 -94.09
N GLY A 101 69.30 58.74 -95.22
CA GLY A 101 69.66 59.56 -96.40
C GLY A 101 69.51 58.77 -97.72
N ARG A 102 69.17 59.40 -98.85
CA ARG A 102 70.08 60.10 -99.81
C ARG A 102 71.18 59.16 -100.32
N LYS A 103 70.99 58.53 -101.49
CA LYS A 103 71.35 58.98 -102.86
C LYS A 103 72.82 59.39 -103.02
N CYS A 104 73.56 58.60 -103.81
CA CYS A 104 74.58 59.08 -104.74
C CYS A 104 74.53 58.25 -106.03
N ASN A 105 73.79 58.76 -107.01
CA ASN A 105 73.95 58.37 -108.40
C ASN A 105 75.30 58.95 -108.87
N LEU A 106 76.33 58.12 -109.06
CA LEU A 106 77.50 58.49 -109.84
C LEU A 106 77.29 58.03 -111.29
N SER A 107 77.32 59.00 -112.19
CA SER A 107 77.20 58.83 -113.65
C SER A 107 78.31 57.90 -114.19
N PRO A 108 77.98 56.84 -114.95
CA PRO A 108 78.96 55.91 -115.51
C PRO A 108 79.92 56.53 -116.53
N LEU A 109 79.68 57.77 -116.97
CA LEU A 109 80.48 58.44 -118.00
C LEU A 109 81.78 59.07 -117.45
N HIS A 110 81.85 59.37 -116.15
CA HIS A 110 83.06 59.93 -115.53
C HIS A 110 84.09 58.87 -115.10
N LEU A 111 83.66 57.62 -114.89
CA LEU A 111 84.59 56.51 -114.57
C LEU A 111 85.32 56.01 -115.83
N ALA A 112 84.67 56.06 -117.00
CA ALA A 112 85.28 55.66 -118.27
C ALA A 112 86.44 56.59 -118.72
N ILE A 113 86.36 57.91 -118.45
CA ILE A 113 87.42 58.86 -118.84
C ILE A 113 88.67 58.70 -117.97
N LEU A 114 88.51 58.39 -116.68
CA LEU A 114 89.64 58.13 -115.76
C LEU A 114 90.36 56.82 -116.11
N VAL A 115 89.62 55.76 -116.48
CA VAL A 115 90.23 54.48 -116.86
C VAL A 115 90.96 54.58 -118.20
N LEU A 116 90.46 55.33 -119.18
CA LEU A 116 91.15 55.51 -120.48
C LEU A 116 92.39 56.43 -120.39
N GLY A 117 92.39 57.42 -119.49
CA GLY A 117 93.56 58.25 -119.22
C GLY A 117 94.73 57.46 -118.61
N ILE A 118 94.44 56.50 -117.72
CA ILE A 118 95.47 55.66 -117.10
C ILE A 118 96.04 54.64 -118.10
N ILE A 119 95.20 54.05 -118.96
CA ILE A 119 95.67 53.08 -119.97
C ILE A 119 96.57 53.75 -121.03
N SER A 120 96.29 55.00 -121.43
CA SER A 120 97.15 55.72 -122.38
C SER A 120 98.51 56.13 -121.78
N ALA A 121 98.59 56.46 -120.48
CA ALA A 121 99.85 56.75 -119.79
C ALA A 121 100.73 55.49 -119.59
N VAL A 122 100.12 54.33 -119.34
CA VAL A 122 100.85 53.06 -119.14
C VAL A 122 101.41 52.48 -120.45
N LEU A 123 100.75 52.72 -121.58
CA LEU A 123 101.27 52.31 -122.90
C LEU A 123 102.38 53.23 -123.45
N ALA A 124 102.47 54.48 -122.99
CA ALA A 124 103.55 55.40 -123.38
C ALA A 124 104.87 55.17 -122.63
N LEU A 125 104.82 54.66 -121.39
CA LEU A 125 106.02 54.43 -120.56
C LEU A 125 106.67 53.05 -120.72
N SER A 126 106.06 52.14 -121.48
CA SER A 126 106.53 50.74 -121.67
C SER A 126 107.49 50.54 -122.85
N ARG A 127 107.94 51.60 -123.54
CA ARG A 127 108.87 51.51 -124.68
C ARG A 127 110.32 51.93 -124.42
N LEU A 128 110.70 52.23 -123.18
CA LEU A 128 112.07 52.60 -122.84
C LEU A 128 112.56 51.73 -121.67
N THR A 129 113.71 51.09 -121.85
CA THR A 129 114.46 50.24 -120.89
C THR A 129 114.16 48.74 -120.91
N ASN A 130 114.64 48.08 -121.97
CA ASN A 130 114.86 46.64 -122.01
C ASN A 130 116.38 46.40 -121.98
N VAL A 131 116.94 46.36 -120.77
CA VAL A 131 118.34 45.98 -120.52
C VAL A 131 118.29 44.71 -119.68
N ALA A 132 118.64 43.58 -120.29
CA ALA A 132 118.61 42.27 -119.66
C ALA A 132 119.58 42.23 -118.46
N PRO A 133 119.11 41.89 -117.24
CA PRO A 133 119.95 41.84 -116.06
C PRO A 133 120.82 40.58 -116.04
N GLN A 134 122.01 40.71 -115.44
CA GLN A 134 123.01 39.65 -115.34
C GLN A 134 122.49 38.41 -114.56
N PRO A 135 122.95 37.18 -114.89
CA PRO A 135 122.40 35.93 -114.36
C PRO A 135 122.40 35.79 -112.83
N ALA A 136 123.31 36.45 -112.13
CA ALA A 136 123.41 36.38 -110.66
C ALA A 136 122.31 37.16 -109.92
N ALA A 137 121.69 38.16 -110.56
CA ALA A 137 120.58 38.93 -109.97
C ALA A 137 119.24 38.19 -110.06
N LEU A 138 119.05 37.37 -111.11
CA LEU A 138 117.83 36.58 -111.32
C LEU A 138 117.65 35.45 -110.29
N ALA A 139 118.75 34.89 -109.76
CA ALA A 139 118.68 33.86 -108.74
C ALA A 139 118.15 34.41 -107.40
N ARG A 140 118.60 35.60 -106.96
CA ARG A 140 118.10 36.23 -105.71
C ARG A 140 116.63 36.60 -105.78
N ILE A 141 116.18 37.14 -106.92
CA ILE A 141 114.77 37.50 -107.11
C ILE A 141 113.87 36.25 -107.04
N ARG A 142 114.36 35.10 -107.51
CA ARG A 142 113.61 33.84 -107.44
C ARG A 142 113.48 33.34 -106.01
N ASP A 143 114.56 33.38 -105.24
CA ASP A 143 114.53 33.00 -103.81
C ASP A 143 113.65 33.96 -102.98
N GLU A 144 113.68 35.27 -103.27
CA GLU A 144 112.79 36.24 -102.63
C GLU A 144 111.32 35.97 -102.99
N TRP A 145 111.03 35.61 -104.23
CA TRP A 145 109.68 35.29 -104.66
C TRP A 145 109.16 33.97 -104.07
N ASP A 146 109.99 32.94 -103.99
CA ASP A 146 109.63 31.68 -103.35
C ASP A 146 109.38 31.87 -101.84
N ASN A 147 110.14 32.75 -101.18
CA ASN A 147 109.88 33.15 -99.79
C ASN A 147 108.57 33.94 -99.63
N GLU A 148 108.26 34.85 -100.55
CA GLU A 148 106.98 35.57 -100.55
C GLU A 148 105.81 34.63 -100.78
N VAL A 149 105.93 33.67 -101.70
CA VAL A 149 104.90 32.66 -101.96
C VAL A 149 104.63 31.83 -100.71
N HIS A 150 105.68 31.36 -100.03
CA HIS A 150 105.53 30.62 -98.78
C HIS A 150 104.94 31.46 -97.64
N ALA A 151 105.32 32.73 -97.52
CA ALA A 151 104.69 33.65 -96.55
C ALA A 151 103.19 33.86 -96.87
N HIS A 152 102.84 33.95 -98.15
CA HIS A 152 101.46 34.11 -98.59
C HIS A 152 100.63 32.83 -98.38
N GLU A 153 101.24 31.66 -98.55
CA GLU A 153 100.61 30.36 -98.24
C GLU A 153 100.39 30.19 -96.74
N ALA A 154 101.36 30.60 -95.91
CA ALA A 154 101.21 30.62 -94.45
C ALA A 154 100.07 31.54 -94.01
N LEU A 155 99.98 32.74 -94.58
CA LEU A 155 98.88 33.67 -94.32
C LEU A 155 97.53 33.07 -94.76
N ARG A 156 97.45 32.41 -95.92
CA ARG A 156 96.21 31.74 -96.35
C ARG A 156 95.82 30.60 -95.40
N ALA A 157 96.79 29.88 -94.84
CA ALA A 157 96.53 28.84 -93.85
C ALA A 157 96.04 29.43 -92.51
N ASP A 158 96.59 30.56 -92.08
CA ASP A 158 96.09 31.31 -90.90
C ASP A 158 94.65 31.79 -91.12
N TRP A 159 94.37 32.38 -92.27
CA TRP A 159 93.01 32.83 -92.62
C TRP A 159 92.02 31.66 -92.74
N ALA A 160 92.47 30.49 -93.19
CA ALA A 160 91.63 29.29 -93.21
C ALA A 160 91.30 28.82 -91.78
N ARG A 161 92.27 28.83 -90.86
CA ARG A 161 92.06 28.51 -89.44
C ARG A 161 91.11 29.50 -88.77
N GLU A 162 91.32 30.80 -88.95
CA GLU A 162 90.46 31.85 -88.39
C GLU A 162 89.02 31.73 -88.93
N ARG A 163 88.88 31.37 -90.21
CA ARG A 163 87.56 31.12 -90.81
C ARG A 163 86.87 29.90 -90.19
N GLU A 164 87.59 28.82 -89.94
CA GLU A 164 87.05 27.65 -89.24
C GLU A 164 86.67 27.98 -87.79
N GLU A 165 87.48 28.78 -87.09
CA GLU A 165 87.18 29.25 -85.74
C GLU A 165 85.93 30.13 -85.70
N ILE A 166 85.79 31.07 -86.64
CA ILE A 166 84.58 31.90 -86.79
C ILE A 166 83.35 31.05 -87.08
N LEU A 167 83.47 30.02 -87.94
CA LEU A 167 82.37 29.10 -88.20
C LEU A 167 82.01 28.29 -86.96
N SER A 168 83.00 27.80 -86.21
CA SER A 168 82.79 27.11 -84.94
C SER A 168 82.02 27.98 -83.94
N LEU A 169 82.50 29.21 -83.68
CA LEU A 169 81.84 30.16 -82.79
C LEU A 169 80.42 30.49 -83.25
N ARG A 170 80.20 30.61 -84.56
CA ARG A 170 78.84 30.82 -85.10
C ARG A 170 77.93 29.64 -84.82
N THR A 171 78.40 28.41 -85.00
CA THR A 171 77.60 27.21 -84.68
C THR A 171 77.33 27.07 -83.19
N GLU A 172 78.28 27.49 -82.34
CA GLU A 172 78.10 27.50 -80.88
C GLU A 172 77.06 28.54 -80.46
N LEU A 173 77.10 29.76 -81.00
CA LEU A 173 76.09 30.78 -80.76
C LEU A 173 74.70 30.37 -81.26
N GLU A 174 74.61 29.68 -82.40
CA GLU A 174 73.34 29.14 -82.89
C GLU A 174 72.79 28.07 -81.95
N ARG A 175 73.65 27.17 -81.43
CA ARG A 175 73.28 26.18 -80.41
C ARG A 175 72.82 26.82 -79.11
N ASP A 176 73.53 27.84 -78.63
CA ASP A 176 73.15 28.58 -77.41
C ASP A 176 71.83 29.33 -77.60
N ARG A 177 71.59 29.89 -78.78
CA ARG A 177 70.32 30.53 -79.11
C ARG A 177 69.18 29.52 -79.15
N GLU A 178 69.41 28.31 -79.64
CA GLU A 178 68.43 27.22 -79.62
C GLU A 178 68.17 26.72 -78.20
N ASN A 179 69.23 26.49 -77.42
CA ASN A 179 69.14 26.13 -76.00
C ASN A 179 68.36 27.18 -75.22
N TRP A 180 68.67 28.47 -75.40
CA TRP A 180 67.96 29.56 -74.75
C TRP A 180 66.48 29.60 -75.13
N LYS A 181 66.12 29.35 -76.40
CA LYS A 181 64.72 29.22 -76.82
C LYS A 181 64.04 28.04 -76.14
N CYS A 182 64.71 26.89 -76.08
CA CYS A 182 64.18 25.69 -75.40
C CYS A 182 63.98 25.93 -73.90
N GLU A 183 64.95 26.55 -73.22
CA GLU A 183 64.84 26.91 -71.81
C GLU A 183 63.71 27.90 -71.55
N HIS A 184 63.57 28.92 -72.40
CA HIS A 184 62.50 29.91 -72.26
C HIS A 184 61.12 29.30 -72.50
N VAL A 185 60.98 28.39 -73.46
CA VAL A 185 59.73 27.65 -73.67
C VAL A 185 59.44 26.73 -72.48
N ALA A 186 60.45 26.02 -71.98
CA ALA A 186 60.29 25.16 -70.80
C ALA A 186 59.94 25.97 -69.54
N GLN A 187 60.49 27.17 -69.39
CA GLN A 187 60.14 28.08 -68.27
C GLN A 187 58.72 28.61 -68.40
N ALA A 188 58.28 28.98 -69.61
CA ALA A 188 56.91 29.39 -69.85
C ALA A 188 55.92 28.25 -69.57
N GLN A 189 56.27 27.01 -69.94
CA GLN A 189 55.47 25.82 -69.61
C GLN A 189 55.37 25.60 -68.10
N ARG A 190 56.48 25.67 -67.35
CA ARG A 190 56.45 25.55 -65.89
C ARG A 190 55.57 26.61 -65.25
N HIS A 191 55.66 27.86 -65.68
CA HIS A 191 54.78 28.91 -65.16
C HIS A 191 53.31 28.66 -65.49
N GLN A 192 53.01 28.16 -66.68
CA GLN A 192 51.62 27.81 -67.03
C GLN A 192 51.10 26.64 -66.18
N GLU A 193 51.94 25.65 -65.89
CA GLU A 193 51.61 24.54 -65.00
C GLU A 193 51.38 25.03 -63.55
N GLU A 194 52.26 25.89 -63.05
CA GLU A 194 52.12 26.54 -61.73
C GLU A 194 50.85 27.39 -61.64
N GLU A 195 50.51 28.16 -62.68
CA GLU A 195 49.26 28.94 -62.73
C GLU A 195 48.02 28.04 -62.69
N VAL A 196 48.02 26.94 -63.46
CA VAL A 196 46.91 25.97 -63.44
C VAL A 196 46.80 25.26 -62.09
N GLU A 197 47.93 24.92 -61.46
CA GLU A 197 47.94 24.34 -60.11
C GLU A 197 47.40 25.33 -59.07
N TRP A 198 47.87 26.59 -59.13
CA TRP A 198 47.40 27.66 -58.26
C TRP A 198 45.90 27.94 -58.43
N GLU A 199 45.37 27.94 -59.66
CA GLU A 199 43.94 28.07 -59.92
C GLU A 199 43.14 26.91 -59.32
N ARG A 200 43.66 25.67 -59.38
CA ARG A 200 43.03 24.52 -58.73
C ARG A 200 43.03 24.65 -57.22
N GLU A 201 44.11 25.14 -56.61
CA GLU A 201 44.17 25.40 -55.17
C GLU A 201 43.17 26.47 -54.73
N ILE A 202 43.05 27.56 -55.49
CA ILE A 202 42.04 28.61 -55.26
C ILE A 202 40.63 28.01 -55.31
N GLN A 203 40.34 27.21 -56.34
CA GLN A 203 39.04 26.57 -56.49
C GLN A 203 38.75 25.61 -55.33
N ALA A 204 39.72 24.77 -54.94
CA ALA A 204 39.59 23.87 -53.80
C ALA A 204 39.33 24.64 -52.49
N HIS A 205 40.00 25.77 -52.27
CA HIS A 205 39.74 26.64 -51.12
C HIS A 205 38.37 27.33 -51.19
N ALA A 206 37.89 27.69 -52.38
CA ALA A 206 36.55 28.24 -52.56
C ALA A 206 35.49 27.20 -52.24
N ASP A 207 35.65 25.96 -52.72
CA ASP A 207 34.75 24.84 -52.47
C ASP A 207 34.70 24.49 -50.97
N LEU A 208 35.87 24.43 -50.32
CA LEU A 208 35.96 24.22 -48.87
C LEU A 208 35.21 25.31 -48.09
N ARG A 209 35.37 26.59 -48.46
CA ARG A 209 34.62 27.69 -47.82
C ARG A 209 33.11 27.57 -48.05
N ALA A 210 32.69 27.12 -49.23
CA ALA A 210 31.28 26.86 -49.52
C ALA A 210 30.75 25.70 -48.67
N ASP A 211 31.53 24.63 -48.47
CA ASP A 211 31.19 23.53 -47.56
C ASP A 211 31.06 24.00 -46.11
N TRP A 212 32.00 24.81 -45.63
CA TRP A 212 31.92 25.39 -44.29
C TRP A 212 30.70 26.31 -44.12
N ALA A 213 30.35 27.08 -45.15
CA ALA A 213 29.15 27.92 -45.13
C ALA A 213 27.87 27.08 -45.09
N ARG A 214 27.80 25.98 -45.86
CA ARG A 214 26.70 25.00 -45.82
C ARG A 214 26.58 24.37 -44.43
N ALA A 215 27.68 23.82 -43.91
CA ALA A 215 27.71 23.22 -42.57
C ALA A 215 27.31 24.24 -41.48
N GLY A 216 27.73 25.49 -41.61
CA GLY A 216 27.31 26.58 -40.72
C GLY A 216 25.80 26.84 -40.78
N SER A 217 25.21 26.84 -41.98
CA SER A 217 23.76 26.97 -42.17
C SER A 217 23.00 25.79 -41.57
N ASP A 218 23.50 24.56 -41.75
CA ASP A 218 22.90 23.36 -41.19
C ASP A 218 22.89 23.39 -39.65
N ILE A 219 24.00 23.83 -39.04
CA ILE A 219 24.09 24.02 -37.57
C ILE A 219 23.07 25.04 -37.08
N LEU A 220 22.85 26.14 -37.81
CA LEU A 220 21.86 27.15 -37.45
C LEU A 220 20.43 26.59 -37.58
N SER A 221 20.13 25.82 -38.64
CA SER A 221 18.84 25.14 -38.81
C SER A 221 18.56 24.17 -37.65
N LEU A 222 19.54 23.31 -37.32
CA LEU A 222 19.43 22.38 -36.20
C LEU A 222 19.22 23.09 -34.86
N ARG A 223 19.89 24.23 -34.64
CA ARG A 223 19.69 25.04 -33.44
C ARG A 223 18.27 25.61 -33.38
N ALA A 224 17.74 26.09 -34.51
CA ALA A 224 16.38 26.61 -34.58
C ALA A 224 15.34 25.51 -34.33
N GLU A 225 15.53 24.33 -34.90
CA GLU A 225 14.69 23.14 -34.66
C GLU A 225 14.71 22.72 -33.18
N LEU A 226 15.89 22.69 -32.55
CA LEU A 226 16.02 22.36 -31.13
C LEU A 226 15.30 23.39 -30.24
N GLN A 227 15.39 24.68 -30.58
CA GLN A 227 14.66 25.72 -29.87
C GLN A 227 13.15 25.57 -30.03
N HIS A 228 12.68 25.22 -31.22
CA HIS A 228 11.27 24.95 -31.47
C HIS A 228 10.78 23.75 -30.64
N GLN A 229 11.50 22.63 -30.67
CA GLN A 229 11.16 21.45 -29.87
C GLN A 229 11.16 21.75 -28.37
N LYS A 230 12.13 22.54 -27.89
CA LYS A 230 12.16 22.97 -26.49
C LYS A 230 10.94 23.81 -26.12
N ALA A 231 10.55 24.74 -26.98
CA ALA A 231 9.37 25.58 -26.76
C ALA A 231 8.06 24.78 -26.82
N GLU A 232 7.96 23.78 -27.70
CA GLU A 232 6.85 22.83 -27.72
C GLU A 232 6.77 22.01 -26.44
N TRP A 233 7.89 21.44 -26.02
CA TRP A 233 7.98 20.66 -24.78
C TRP A 233 7.63 21.50 -23.54
N GLU A 234 8.09 22.75 -23.47
CA GLU A 234 7.72 23.65 -22.37
C GLU A 234 6.23 23.98 -22.36
N ARG A 235 5.61 24.20 -23.53
CA ARG A 235 4.15 24.40 -23.66
C ARG A 235 3.37 23.16 -23.20
N GLU A 236 3.79 21.97 -23.64
CA GLU A 236 3.15 20.71 -23.25
C GLU A 236 3.27 20.46 -21.75
N ARG A 237 4.46 20.69 -21.17
CA ARG A 237 4.70 20.55 -19.74
C ARG A 237 3.81 21.49 -18.93
N LEU A 238 3.70 22.76 -19.33
CA LEU A 238 2.83 23.73 -18.66
C LEU A 238 1.35 23.33 -18.77
N ALA A 239 0.90 22.88 -19.94
CA ALA A 239 -0.46 22.38 -20.12
C ALA A 239 -0.74 21.15 -19.24
N GLN A 240 0.24 20.27 -19.05
CA GLN A 240 0.11 19.11 -18.16
C GLN A 240 0.02 19.51 -16.69
N VAL A 241 0.82 20.49 -16.26
CA VAL A 241 0.74 21.03 -14.89
C VAL A 241 -0.63 21.66 -14.65
N GLN A 242 -1.15 22.42 -15.61
CA GLN A 242 -2.47 23.03 -15.50
C GLN A 242 -3.58 21.97 -15.41
N ARG A 243 -3.56 20.92 -16.25
CA ARG A 243 -4.53 19.81 -16.15
C ARG A 243 -4.52 19.16 -14.77
N ARG A 244 -3.33 18.90 -14.22
CA ARG A 244 -3.20 18.35 -12.86
C ARG A 244 -3.76 19.28 -11.79
N GLN A 245 -3.57 20.59 -11.94
CA GLN A 245 -4.16 21.56 -11.00
C GLN A 245 -5.69 21.56 -11.08
N GLU A 246 -6.25 21.48 -12.29
CA GLU A 246 -7.71 21.38 -12.49
C GLU A 246 -8.27 20.07 -11.91
N GLU A 247 -7.58 18.95 -12.11
CA GLU A 247 -7.92 17.65 -11.50
C GLU A 247 -7.88 17.70 -9.98
N VAL A 248 -6.86 18.32 -9.37
CA VAL A 248 -6.77 18.47 -7.91
C VAL A 248 -7.93 19.31 -7.37
N VAL A 249 -8.29 20.40 -8.04
CA VAL A 249 -9.43 21.25 -7.63
C VAL A 249 -10.76 20.52 -7.75
N GLU A 250 -10.92 19.66 -8.77
CA GLU A 250 -12.12 18.83 -8.93
C GLU A 250 -12.20 17.76 -7.83
N TRP A 251 -11.08 17.08 -7.58
CA TRP A 251 -10.96 16.08 -6.52
C TRP A 251 -11.21 16.67 -5.13
N ASP A 252 -10.72 17.89 -4.85
CA ASP A 252 -11.01 18.58 -3.58
C ASP A 252 -12.52 18.84 -3.40
N LYS A 253 -13.25 19.17 -4.48
CA LYS A 253 -14.71 19.31 -4.41
C LYS A 253 -15.40 17.98 -4.14
N GLU A 254 -14.92 16.90 -4.76
CA GLU A 254 -15.43 15.55 -4.52
C GLU A 254 -15.23 15.14 -3.05
N ILE A 255 -14.04 15.41 -2.49
CA ILE A 255 -13.74 15.18 -1.07
C ILE A 255 -14.70 15.96 -0.17
N GLN A 256 -14.87 17.25 -0.43
CA GLN A 256 -15.79 18.09 0.35
C GLN A 256 -17.23 17.57 0.27
N GLY A 257 -17.67 17.11 -0.90
CA GLY A 257 -18.97 16.47 -1.08
C GLY A 257 -19.11 15.19 -0.24
N HIS A 258 -18.09 14.33 -0.25
CA HIS A 258 -18.07 13.11 0.56
C HIS A 258 -17.99 13.41 2.07
N GLU A 259 -17.27 14.45 2.49
CA GLU A 259 -17.22 14.89 3.88
C GLU A 259 -18.58 15.40 4.37
N ALA A 260 -19.27 16.21 3.56
CA ALA A 260 -20.63 16.66 3.86
C ALA A 260 -21.59 15.47 4.01
N LEU A 261 -21.56 14.52 3.07
CA LEU A 261 -22.39 13.32 3.14
C LEU A 261 -22.09 12.47 4.39
N ARG A 262 -20.81 12.32 4.75
CA ARG A 262 -20.41 11.61 5.98
C ARG A 262 -20.92 12.33 7.23
N ALA A 263 -20.88 13.65 7.25
CA ALA A 263 -21.40 14.44 8.35
C ALA A 263 -22.93 14.31 8.47
N ASP A 264 -23.65 14.25 7.35
CA ASP A 264 -25.11 14.04 7.33
C ASP A 264 -25.48 12.67 7.89
N TRP A 265 -24.80 11.61 7.44
CA TRP A 265 -25.00 10.25 7.96
C TRP A 265 -24.62 10.13 9.43
N ALA A 266 -23.62 10.88 9.91
CA ALA A 266 -23.29 10.92 11.33
C ALA A 266 -24.47 11.47 12.15
N ARG A 267 -25.08 12.58 11.72
CA ARG A 267 -26.25 13.15 12.40
C ARG A 267 -27.45 12.21 12.40
N GLU A 268 -27.73 11.55 11.28
CA GLU A 268 -28.82 10.59 11.20
C GLU A 268 -28.61 9.39 12.15
N ARG A 269 -27.37 8.91 12.29
CA ARG A 269 -27.05 7.85 13.26
C ARG A 269 -27.25 8.32 14.70
N ASP A 270 -26.82 9.53 15.03
CA ASP A 270 -26.99 10.10 16.37
C ASP A 270 -28.49 10.25 16.70
N ASP A 271 -29.31 10.70 15.75
CA ASP A 271 -30.77 10.80 15.91
C ASP A 271 -31.42 9.42 16.13
N VAL A 272 -30.99 8.40 15.38
CA VAL A 272 -31.47 7.02 15.55
C VAL A 272 -31.04 6.44 16.90
N GLU A 273 -29.83 6.73 17.36
CA GLU A 273 -29.35 6.30 18.67
C GLU A 273 -30.10 6.98 19.81
N ALA A 274 -30.37 8.28 19.70
CA ALA A 274 -31.20 9.02 20.64
C ALA A 274 -32.61 8.41 20.74
N LEU A 275 -33.26 8.13 19.60
CA LEU A 275 -34.58 7.50 19.57
C LEU A 275 -34.58 6.11 20.23
N ARG A 276 -33.52 5.31 20.01
CA ARG A 276 -33.36 4.01 20.67
C ARG A 276 -33.20 4.15 22.17
N ALA A 277 -32.40 5.12 22.62
CA ALA A 277 -32.20 5.38 24.04
C ALA A 277 -33.53 5.78 24.71
N ASP A 278 -34.35 6.59 24.04
CA ASP A 278 -35.66 7.02 24.53
C ASP A 278 -36.61 5.83 24.68
N LEU A 279 -36.70 4.98 23.64
CA LEU A 279 -37.51 3.76 23.68
C LEU A 279 -37.06 2.79 24.79
N GLN A 280 -35.75 2.70 25.05
CA GLN A 280 -35.23 1.88 26.15
C GLN A 280 -35.64 2.44 27.53
N ARG A 281 -35.67 3.77 27.69
CA ARG A 281 -36.16 4.41 28.93
C ARG A 281 -37.64 4.13 29.14
N GLU A 282 -38.48 4.33 28.13
CA GLU A 282 -39.91 4.02 28.20
C GLU A 282 -40.16 2.54 28.53
N LYS A 283 -39.42 1.62 27.89
CA LYS A 283 -39.54 0.19 28.15
C LYS A 283 -39.12 -0.17 29.57
N ALA A 284 -38.08 0.46 30.10
CA ALA A 284 -37.62 0.27 31.47
C ALA A 284 -38.64 0.80 32.48
N GLU A 285 -39.25 1.96 32.23
CA GLU A 285 -40.33 2.52 33.05
C GLU A 285 -41.56 1.62 33.04
N TRP A 286 -42.00 1.17 31.87
CA TRP A 286 -43.12 0.23 31.75
C TRP A 286 -42.86 -1.07 32.52
N LYS A 287 -41.64 -1.62 32.43
CA LYS A 287 -41.24 -2.82 33.17
C LYS A 287 -41.26 -2.57 34.69
N ARG A 288 -40.80 -1.40 35.15
CA ARG A 288 -40.86 -1.01 36.58
C ARG A 288 -42.30 -0.87 37.05
N GLN A 289 -43.18 -0.24 36.28
CA GLN A 289 -44.60 -0.10 36.61
C GLN A 289 -45.29 -1.45 36.71
N ARG A 290 -45.11 -2.33 35.71
CA ARG A 290 -45.63 -3.72 35.73
C ARG A 290 -45.12 -4.51 36.93
N ALA A 291 -43.83 -4.40 37.25
CA ALA A 291 -43.25 -5.08 38.39
C ALA A 291 -43.79 -4.55 39.73
N ALA A 292 -43.98 -3.23 39.85
CA ALA A 292 -44.57 -2.60 41.03
C ALA A 292 -46.04 -3.00 41.20
N GLU A 293 -46.83 -3.04 40.12
CA GLU A 293 -48.21 -3.51 40.15
C GLU A 293 -48.29 -4.99 40.55
N LYS A 294 -47.43 -5.84 39.98
CA LYS A 294 -47.33 -7.25 40.35
C LYS A 294 -47.00 -7.42 41.83
N ARG A 295 -46.03 -6.67 42.36
CA ARG A 295 -45.70 -6.65 43.79
C ARG A 295 -46.88 -6.19 44.64
N ARG A 296 -47.59 -5.12 44.25
CA ARG A 296 -48.78 -4.67 44.97
C ARG A 296 -49.86 -5.75 45.04
N LYS A 297 -50.11 -6.46 43.94
CA LYS A 297 -51.07 -7.59 43.90
C LYS A 297 -50.60 -8.75 44.76
N GLU A 298 -49.32 -9.09 44.72
CA GLU A 298 -48.74 -10.16 45.56
C GLU A 298 -48.81 -9.80 47.06
N ASP A 299 -48.50 -8.55 47.43
CA ASP A 299 -48.59 -8.05 48.81
C ASP A 299 -50.05 -8.02 49.30
N GLU A 300 -50.99 -7.62 48.44
CA GLU A 300 -52.43 -7.67 48.74
C GLU A 300 -52.92 -9.10 48.95
N LEU A 301 -52.53 -10.03 48.07
CA LEU A 301 -52.82 -11.45 48.22
C LEU A 301 -52.16 -12.03 49.48
N ALA A 302 -50.95 -11.61 49.83
CA ALA A 302 -50.28 -12.03 51.06
C ALA A 302 -51.01 -11.54 52.31
N ARG A 303 -51.50 -10.29 52.31
CA ARG A 303 -52.34 -9.74 53.39
C ARG A 303 -53.66 -10.49 53.53
N VAL A 304 -54.31 -10.81 52.40
CA VAL A 304 -55.53 -11.62 52.39
C VAL A 304 -55.26 -13.01 52.97
N ARG A 305 -54.18 -13.67 52.53
CA ARG A 305 -53.78 -15.00 53.04
C ARG A 305 -53.44 -15.00 54.53
N ALA A 306 -52.78 -13.97 55.03
CA ALA A 306 -52.47 -13.84 56.45
C ALA A 306 -53.73 -13.68 57.33
N GLY A 307 -54.86 -13.30 56.74
CA GLY A 307 -56.15 -13.25 57.43
C GLY A 307 -56.81 -14.61 57.63
N PHE A 308 -56.40 -15.64 56.87
CA PHE A 308 -56.97 -16.98 56.97
C PHE A 308 -56.65 -17.59 58.33
N LYS A 309 -57.68 -18.08 59.01
CA LYS A 309 -57.54 -18.69 60.33
C LYS A 309 -58.35 -19.97 60.37
N TRP A 310 -57.78 -20.99 61.00
CA TRP A 310 -58.52 -22.20 61.34
C TRP A 310 -59.31 -21.94 62.62
N GLU A 311 -60.62 -22.18 62.54
CA GLU A 311 -61.55 -22.10 63.66
C GLU A 311 -62.13 -23.49 63.93
N ASP A 312 -62.66 -23.67 65.15
CA ASP A 312 -63.39 -24.88 65.54
C ASP A 312 -62.61 -26.18 65.29
N LEU A 313 -61.38 -26.25 65.79
CA LEU A 313 -60.60 -27.48 65.72
C LEU A 313 -61.28 -28.58 66.54
N MET A 314 -61.93 -29.50 65.85
CA MET A 314 -62.67 -30.61 66.43
C MET A 314 -61.92 -31.91 66.14
N PRO A 315 -61.52 -32.65 67.18
CA PRO A 315 -60.98 -33.98 66.98
C PRO A 315 -62.12 -34.97 66.67
N ASP A 316 -61.85 -35.93 65.79
CA ASP A 316 -62.82 -36.97 65.44
C ASP A 316 -63.22 -37.77 66.68
N GLN A 317 -64.48 -38.20 66.78
CA GLN A 317 -64.96 -38.94 67.96
C GLN A 317 -64.22 -40.26 68.19
N HIS A 318 -63.63 -40.84 67.14
CA HIS A 318 -62.97 -42.14 67.17
C HIS A 318 -61.51 -42.03 66.71
N CYS A 319 -60.68 -42.95 67.22
CA CYS A 319 -59.29 -43.07 66.81
C CYS A 319 -59.21 -43.80 65.46
N LEU A 320 -58.33 -43.31 64.57
CA LEU A 320 -58.16 -43.90 63.24
C LEU A 320 -57.24 -45.13 63.28
N ARG A 321 -56.21 -45.08 64.14
CA ARG A 321 -55.24 -46.14 64.42
C ARG A 321 -54.49 -45.81 65.72
N HIS A 322 -53.61 -46.71 66.18
CA HIS A 322 -52.77 -46.47 67.35
C HIS A 322 -52.05 -45.11 67.23
N ASN A 323 -52.23 -44.30 68.27
CA ASN A 323 -51.68 -42.96 68.42
C ASN A 323 -52.04 -41.98 67.30
N ALA A 324 -53.09 -42.26 66.50
CA ALA A 324 -53.53 -41.35 65.45
C ALA A 324 -55.02 -41.04 65.50
N ARG A 325 -55.33 -39.74 65.46
CA ARG A 325 -56.69 -39.21 65.47
C ARG A 325 -56.89 -38.25 64.30
N GLY A 326 -58.08 -38.29 63.72
CA GLY A 326 -58.47 -37.30 62.72
C GLY A 326 -58.83 -35.98 63.40
N TYR A 327 -58.52 -34.86 62.74
CA TYR A 327 -58.93 -33.53 63.16
C TYR A 327 -59.59 -32.84 61.99
N THR A 328 -60.66 -32.10 62.30
CA THR A 328 -61.34 -31.25 61.35
C THR A 328 -61.38 -29.83 61.89
N ALA A 329 -61.20 -28.85 61.01
CA ALA A 329 -61.29 -27.44 61.38
C ALA A 329 -61.87 -26.67 60.21
N ARG A 330 -62.63 -25.62 60.53
CA ARG A 330 -63.26 -24.74 59.55
C ARG A 330 -62.29 -23.63 59.18
N LEU A 331 -62.14 -23.36 57.88
CA LEU A 331 -61.35 -22.21 57.44
C LEU A 331 -62.21 -20.94 57.47
N ALA A 332 -61.82 -19.98 58.29
CA ALA A 332 -62.49 -18.71 58.46
C ALA A 332 -61.77 -17.56 57.73
N ASN A 333 -62.49 -16.45 57.57
CA ASN A 333 -62.01 -15.19 56.97
C ASN A 333 -61.52 -15.30 55.53
N VAL A 334 -62.07 -16.23 54.74
CA VAL A 334 -61.82 -16.30 53.30
C VAL A 334 -62.72 -15.27 52.58
N PRO A 335 -62.17 -14.28 51.88
CA PRO A 335 -62.98 -13.34 51.10
C PRO A 335 -63.74 -14.05 49.98
N ARG A 336 -64.92 -13.54 49.63
CA ARG A 336 -65.75 -14.09 48.52
C ARG A 336 -65.05 -14.10 47.16
N SER A 337 -64.01 -13.28 46.99
CA SER A 337 -63.22 -13.20 45.76
C SER A 337 -62.13 -14.28 45.62
N TYR A 338 -61.88 -15.06 46.68
CA TYR A 338 -60.86 -16.12 46.69
C TYR A 338 -61.51 -17.49 46.68
N ASP A 339 -60.94 -18.45 45.95
CA ASP A 339 -61.43 -19.84 45.95
C ASP A 339 -61.19 -20.47 47.34
N PRO A 340 -62.27 -20.80 48.09
CA PRO A 340 -62.12 -21.28 49.45
C PRO A 340 -61.48 -22.67 49.55
N VAL A 341 -61.59 -23.50 48.50
CA VAL A 341 -60.93 -24.81 48.45
C VAL A 341 -59.43 -24.64 48.24
N GLN A 342 -59.02 -23.70 47.37
CA GLN A 342 -57.62 -23.36 47.20
C GLN A 342 -57.02 -22.75 48.47
N ALA A 343 -57.73 -21.85 49.15
CA ALA A 343 -57.31 -21.29 50.44
C ALA A 343 -57.07 -22.40 51.48
N CYS A 344 -57.96 -23.38 51.55
CA CYS A 344 -57.80 -24.54 52.43
C CYS A 344 -56.51 -25.33 52.15
N LYS A 345 -56.20 -25.62 50.88
CA LYS A 345 -54.99 -26.36 50.51
C LYS A 345 -53.70 -25.60 50.83
N GLU A 346 -53.73 -24.27 50.75
CA GLU A 346 -52.56 -23.42 50.94
C GLU A 346 -52.28 -23.09 52.42
N THR A 347 -53.33 -23.07 53.26
CA THR A 347 -53.23 -22.65 54.67
C THR A 347 -52.72 -23.78 55.54
N ALA A 348 -51.55 -23.61 56.15
CA ALA A 348 -51.04 -24.54 57.16
C ALA A 348 -51.76 -24.32 58.50
N ILE A 349 -51.86 -25.37 59.31
CA ILE A 349 -52.36 -25.27 60.69
C ILE A 349 -51.21 -25.51 61.66
N GLU A 350 -51.18 -24.74 62.75
CA GLU A 350 -50.31 -25.00 63.90
C GLU A 350 -51.22 -25.38 65.07
N ILE A 351 -51.13 -26.63 65.53
CA ILE A 351 -51.95 -27.12 66.64
C ILE A 351 -51.05 -27.22 67.88
N PRO A 352 -51.27 -26.39 68.91
CA PRO A 352 -50.47 -26.45 70.13
C PRO A 352 -50.48 -27.86 70.74
N GLY A 353 -49.29 -28.42 70.97
CA GLY A 353 -49.12 -29.73 71.62
C GLY A 353 -49.22 -30.95 70.69
N VAL A 354 -49.61 -30.76 69.42
CA VAL A 354 -49.74 -31.86 68.46
C VAL A 354 -48.86 -31.59 67.24
N LYS A 355 -48.03 -32.55 66.85
CA LYS A 355 -47.12 -32.43 65.69
C LYS A 355 -47.87 -32.60 64.35
N ILE A 356 -48.85 -31.74 64.08
CA ILE A 356 -49.44 -31.60 62.74
C ILE A 356 -48.71 -30.45 62.06
N ASN A 357 -47.57 -30.75 61.45
CA ASN A 357 -46.86 -29.77 60.64
C ASN A 357 -47.30 -29.98 59.20
N GLY A 358 -48.19 -29.13 58.68
CA GLY A 358 -48.47 -29.11 57.26
C GLY A 358 -49.85 -28.63 56.82
N ARG A 359 -50.09 -28.87 55.54
CA ARG A 359 -51.35 -28.58 54.83
C ARG A 359 -52.37 -29.69 55.12
N PRO A 360 -53.68 -29.41 55.03
CA PRO A 360 -54.71 -30.43 55.18
C PRO A 360 -54.54 -31.54 54.14
N LEU A 361 -54.81 -32.78 54.54
CA LEU A 361 -54.81 -33.94 53.65
C LEU A 361 -55.95 -33.85 52.64
N LYS A 362 -57.10 -33.34 53.09
CA LYS A 362 -58.29 -33.14 52.27
C LYS A 362 -58.97 -31.83 52.67
N CYS A 363 -59.53 -31.15 51.68
CA CYS A 363 -60.41 -30.01 51.85
C CYS A 363 -61.82 -30.41 51.42
N GLU A 364 -62.81 -30.12 52.25
CA GLU A 364 -64.21 -30.42 52.00
C GLU A 364 -65.02 -29.12 52.02
N ASP A 365 -65.63 -28.78 50.89
CA ASP A 365 -66.56 -27.65 50.82
C ASP A 365 -67.96 -28.08 51.29
N ARG A 366 -68.44 -27.46 52.38
CA ARG A 366 -69.76 -27.70 52.95
C ARG A 366 -70.74 -26.54 52.65
N GLY A 367 -70.50 -25.79 51.57
CA GLY A 367 -71.37 -24.72 51.10
C GLY A 367 -71.42 -23.55 52.10
N CYS A 368 -72.61 -23.22 52.60
CA CYS A 368 -72.79 -22.12 53.55
C CYS A 368 -72.01 -22.28 54.86
N SER A 369 -71.60 -23.51 55.20
CA SER A 369 -70.79 -23.78 56.40
C SER A 369 -69.30 -23.48 56.19
N GLY A 370 -68.88 -23.18 54.96
CA GLY A 370 -67.49 -22.95 54.59
C GLY A 370 -66.73 -24.23 54.24
N VAL A 371 -65.41 -24.09 54.10
CA VAL A 371 -64.51 -25.19 53.75
C VAL A 371 -63.83 -25.73 55.01
N PHE A 372 -63.79 -27.05 55.13
CA PHE A 372 -63.18 -27.77 56.24
C PHE A 372 -61.89 -28.45 55.79
N GLY A 373 -60.83 -28.24 56.55
CA GLY A 373 -59.59 -29.01 56.41
C GLY A 373 -59.67 -30.29 57.24
N HIS A 374 -59.04 -31.34 56.75
CA HIS A 374 -58.94 -32.64 57.42
C HIS A 374 -57.47 -33.01 57.60
N TRP A 375 -57.08 -33.34 58.82
CA TRP A 375 -55.73 -33.77 59.17
C TRP A 375 -55.76 -35.11 59.91
N ILE A 376 -54.67 -35.86 59.81
CA ILE A 376 -54.41 -37.03 60.64
C ILE A 376 -53.20 -36.67 61.49
N ALA A 377 -53.39 -36.65 62.79
CA ALA A 377 -52.34 -36.31 63.72
C ALA A 377 -51.86 -37.52 64.48
N GLU A 378 -50.55 -37.65 64.64
CA GLU A 378 -49.98 -38.53 65.64
C GLU A 378 -49.91 -37.77 66.97
N SER A 379 -51.04 -37.69 67.66
CA SER A 379 -51.25 -36.68 68.70
C SER A 379 -50.51 -36.97 70.00
N GLY A 380 -49.97 -38.19 70.18
CA GLY A 380 -49.40 -38.58 71.48
C GLY A 380 -50.46 -38.61 72.58
N GLU A 381 -51.74 -38.40 72.23
CA GLU A 381 -52.84 -38.35 73.18
C GLU A 381 -53.08 -39.75 73.74
N SER A 382 -53.20 -39.83 75.06
CA SER A 382 -53.40 -41.09 75.78
C SER A 382 -54.68 -41.82 75.36
N ILE A 383 -55.68 -41.11 74.83
CA ILE A 383 -56.96 -41.70 74.43
C ILE A 383 -56.87 -42.62 73.20
N CYS A 384 -55.92 -42.39 72.28
CA CYS A 384 -55.69 -43.21 71.10
C CYS A 384 -54.46 -44.11 71.24
N ALA A 385 -53.78 -44.05 72.39
CA ALA A 385 -52.65 -44.90 72.72
C ALA A 385 -53.16 -46.21 73.31
N THR A 386 -53.57 -47.13 72.44
CA THR A 386 -53.84 -48.52 72.83
C THR A 386 -52.56 -49.24 73.21
N TYR A 387 -52.66 -50.24 74.08
CA TYR A 387 -51.50 -51.03 74.48
C TYR A 387 -51.91 -52.48 74.78
N PHE A 388 -50.95 -53.39 74.68
CA PHE A 388 -51.18 -54.81 74.99
C PHE A 388 -50.84 -55.11 76.45
N LYS A 389 -51.73 -55.82 77.14
CA LYS A 389 -51.58 -56.21 78.55
C LYS A 389 -51.82 -57.71 78.73
N ASN A 390 -51.17 -58.30 79.75
CA ASN A 390 -51.29 -59.71 80.12
C ASN A 390 -50.90 -60.64 78.96
N PHE A 391 -49.59 -60.82 78.75
CA PHE A 391 -49.06 -61.71 77.72
C PHE A 391 -49.16 -63.17 78.16
N ASP A 392 -50.01 -63.92 77.48
CA ASP A 392 -50.21 -65.36 77.65
C ASP A 392 -49.34 -66.13 76.65
N ASP A 393 -48.54 -67.06 77.16
CA ASP A 393 -47.83 -68.04 76.34
C ASP A 393 -48.79 -69.19 75.99
N LYS A 394 -49.16 -69.31 74.72
CA LYS A 394 -50.04 -70.39 74.24
C LYS A 394 -49.25 -71.63 73.81
N GLY A 395 -47.94 -71.65 74.03
CA GLY A 395 -47.07 -72.75 73.66
C GLY A 395 -46.64 -72.73 72.20
N CYS A 396 -46.19 -73.88 71.72
CA CYS A 396 -45.66 -74.05 70.37
C CYS A 396 -46.79 -74.13 69.35
N THR A 397 -46.64 -73.47 68.20
CA THR A 397 -47.69 -73.48 67.16
C THR A 397 -47.95 -74.88 66.61
N SER A 398 -46.91 -75.69 66.48
CA SER A 398 -46.94 -77.13 66.25
C SER A 398 -45.62 -77.77 66.70
N PRO A 399 -45.57 -79.08 66.98
CA PRO A 399 -44.33 -79.76 67.37
C PRO A 399 -43.26 -79.61 66.28
N GLY A 400 -42.08 -79.09 66.64
CA GLY A 400 -40.95 -78.88 65.73
C GLY A 400 -41.06 -77.63 64.84
N SER A 401 -42.07 -76.77 65.06
CA SER A 401 -42.25 -75.54 64.27
C SER A 401 -41.16 -74.50 64.52
N ARG A 402 -40.47 -74.61 65.66
CA ARG A 402 -39.57 -73.57 66.19
C ARG A 402 -40.25 -72.20 66.32
N ARG A 403 -41.59 -72.19 66.47
CA ARG A 403 -42.42 -71.00 66.66
C ARG A 403 -43.32 -71.17 67.87
N ARG A 404 -43.39 -70.12 68.66
CA ARG A 404 -44.21 -70.04 69.88
C ARG A 404 -45.25 -68.95 69.72
N ARG A 405 -46.49 -69.26 70.05
CA ARG A 405 -47.61 -68.32 69.96
C ARG A 405 -47.78 -67.59 71.28
N ILE A 406 -47.64 -66.27 71.24
CA ILE A 406 -47.93 -65.38 72.36
C ILE A 406 -49.22 -64.64 72.03
N GLN A 407 -50.12 -64.50 73.00
CA GLN A 407 -51.37 -63.77 72.85
C GLN A 407 -51.47 -62.72 73.97
N SER A 408 -52.04 -61.55 73.68
CA SER A 408 -52.26 -60.51 74.69
C SER A 408 -53.48 -59.67 74.35
N ARG A 409 -54.19 -59.21 75.37
CA ARG A 409 -55.40 -58.39 75.22
C ARG A 409 -55.01 -56.95 74.93
N LEU A 410 -55.68 -56.35 73.96
CA LEU A 410 -55.59 -54.93 73.66
C LEU A 410 -56.45 -54.13 74.63
N GLU A 411 -55.84 -53.16 75.30
CA GLU A 411 -56.47 -52.27 76.27
C GLU A 411 -56.58 -50.85 75.71
N ASN A 412 -57.43 -50.04 76.35
CA ASN A 412 -57.66 -48.62 76.04
C ASN A 412 -58.22 -48.36 74.63
N ILE A 413 -58.93 -49.34 74.06
CA ILE A 413 -59.74 -49.17 72.85
C ILE A 413 -61.05 -48.46 73.21
N GLN A 414 -61.41 -47.39 72.50
CA GLN A 414 -62.64 -46.65 72.77
C GLN A 414 -63.84 -47.32 72.09
N PHE A 415 -65.03 -47.08 72.64
CA PHE A 415 -66.26 -47.56 72.02
C PHE A 415 -66.47 -46.88 70.65
N GLY A 416 -66.62 -47.69 69.60
CA GLY A 416 -66.78 -47.23 68.22
C GLY A 416 -65.47 -47.14 67.40
N ASP A 417 -64.31 -47.33 68.04
CA ASP A 417 -63.05 -47.43 67.31
C ASP A 417 -63.02 -48.69 66.41
N ASP A 418 -62.31 -48.60 65.28
CA ASP A 418 -62.03 -49.76 64.43
C ASP A 418 -61.00 -50.65 65.12
N TRP A 419 -61.50 -51.63 65.88
CA TRP A 419 -60.67 -52.54 66.67
C TRP A 419 -59.59 -53.24 65.85
N ARG A 420 -59.85 -53.52 64.57
CA ARG A 420 -58.90 -54.21 63.70
C ARG A 420 -57.75 -53.27 63.37
N LYS A 421 -58.03 -52.00 63.05
CA LYS A 421 -56.98 -50.98 62.84
C LYS A 421 -56.21 -50.70 64.11
N MET A 422 -56.88 -50.55 65.25
CA MET A 422 -56.20 -50.30 66.53
C MET A 422 -55.26 -51.46 66.86
N CYS A 423 -55.74 -52.70 66.81
CA CYS A 423 -54.90 -53.88 67.08
C CYS A 423 -53.71 -54.00 66.11
N SER A 424 -53.96 -53.88 64.80
CA SER A 424 -52.91 -54.08 63.78
C SER A 424 -51.87 -52.96 63.69
N THR A 425 -52.05 -51.86 64.43
CA THR A 425 -51.12 -50.72 64.46
C THR A 425 -50.52 -50.46 65.84
N THR A 426 -50.98 -51.18 66.87
CA THR A 426 -50.46 -51.03 68.22
C THR A 426 -49.11 -51.73 68.33
N PRO A 427 -48.03 -51.01 68.64
CA PRO A 427 -46.75 -51.63 68.90
C PRO A 427 -46.73 -52.25 70.30
N THR A 428 -45.81 -53.19 70.51
CA THR A 428 -45.54 -53.70 71.84
C THR A 428 -44.08 -54.09 72.00
N THR A 429 -43.65 -54.19 73.25
CA THR A 429 -42.33 -54.68 73.61
C THR A 429 -42.47 -55.70 74.72
N PHE A 430 -42.13 -56.96 74.44
CA PHE A 430 -42.09 -58.04 75.43
C PHE A 430 -40.88 -58.93 75.18
N ARG A 431 -40.35 -59.57 76.23
CA ARG A 431 -39.11 -60.38 76.16
C ARG A 431 -37.93 -59.65 75.49
N HIS A 432 -37.80 -58.34 75.73
CA HIS A 432 -36.78 -57.45 75.14
C HIS A 432 -36.81 -57.35 73.60
N GLN A 433 -37.92 -57.76 72.97
CA GLN A 433 -38.12 -57.64 71.53
C GLN A 433 -39.25 -56.64 71.25
N HIS A 434 -39.01 -55.73 70.32
CA HIS A 434 -40.00 -54.76 69.89
C HIS A 434 -40.76 -55.30 68.67
N PHE A 435 -42.08 -55.24 68.74
CA PHE A 435 -42.98 -55.65 67.67
C PHE A 435 -43.79 -54.43 67.23
N PRO A 436 -43.72 -54.03 65.95
CA PRO A 436 -44.47 -52.86 65.47
C PRO A 436 -45.98 -53.12 65.41
N LYS A 437 -46.38 -54.40 65.30
CA LYS A 437 -47.78 -54.87 65.28
C LYS A 437 -47.85 -56.37 65.63
N PRO A 438 -49.03 -56.89 65.98
CA PRO A 438 -49.31 -58.33 66.01
C PRO A 438 -49.33 -58.96 64.62
N ASP A 439 -49.10 -60.27 64.56
CA ASP A 439 -49.23 -61.08 63.34
C ASP A 439 -50.71 -61.30 62.99
N THR A 440 -51.52 -61.58 64.01
CA THR A 440 -52.98 -61.75 63.90
C THR A 440 -53.71 -60.96 64.96
N CYS A 441 -54.87 -60.43 64.58
CA CYS A 441 -55.78 -59.72 65.46
C CYS A 441 -57.12 -60.44 65.47
N ASP A 442 -57.62 -60.76 66.66
CA ASP A 442 -58.91 -61.42 66.84
C ASP A 442 -59.79 -60.64 67.81
N SER A 443 -61.11 -60.80 67.67
CA SER A 443 -62.10 -60.16 68.54
C SER A 443 -63.02 -61.23 69.13
N GLY A 444 -63.18 -61.22 70.44
CA GLY A 444 -64.09 -62.09 71.15
C GLY A 444 -65.00 -61.30 72.10
N ILE A 445 -65.91 -62.02 72.77
CA ILE A 445 -66.85 -61.45 73.75
C ILE A 445 -66.11 -60.67 74.85
N PHE A 446 -64.88 -61.06 75.17
CA PHE A 446 -64.05 -60.45 76.22
C PHE A 446 -63.06 -59.40 75.71
N GLY A 447 -63.19 -58.92 74.47
CA GLY A 447 -62.36 -57.85 73.91
C GLY A 447 -61.51 -58.27 72.72
N VAL A 448 -60.48 -57.47 72.45
CA VAL A 448 -59.64 -57.59 71.25
C VAL A 448 -58.30 -58.16 71.66
N TRP A 449 -57.76 -59.08 70.87
CA TRP A 449 -56.53 -59.81 71.16
C TRP A 449 -55.56 -59.68 69.99
N GLY A 450 -54.30 -59.39 70.31
CA GLY A 450 -53.18 -59.50 69.39
C GLY A 450 -52.44 -60.81 69.62
N GLU A 451 -51.92 -61.40 68.56
CA GLU A 451 -51.11 -62.61 68.65
C GLU A 451 -49.82 -62.46 67.84
N TRP A 452 -48.76 -63.10 68.33
CA TRP A 452 -47.43 -63.09 67.73
C TRP A 452 -46.89 -64.51 67.66
N GLU A 453 -46.32 -64.89 66.52
CA GLU A 453 -45.54 -66.10 66.33
C GLU A 453 -44.03 -65.78 66.43
N ILE A 454 -43.50 -65.89 67.64
CA ILE A 454 -42.07 -65.62 67.88
C ILE A 454 -41.24 -66.88 67.65
N LYS A 455 -40.02 -66.71 67.16
CA LYS A 455 -39.07 -67.82 67.03
C LYS A 455 -38.65 -68.31 68.41
N ASP A 456 -38.78 -69.60 68.65
CA ASP A 456 -38.34 -70.25 69.88
C ASP A 456 -37.73 -71.62 69.55
N GLN A 457 -36.45 -71.80 69.91
CA GLN A 457 -35.73 -73.05 69.63
C GLN A 457 -36.29 -74.25 70.41
N LYS A 458 -37.09 -74.01 71.45
CA LYS A 458 -37.66 -75.07 72.30
C LYS A 458 -38.93 -75.72 71.73
N CYS A 459 -39.41 -75.33 70.53
CA CYS A 459 -40.75 -75.66 70.03
C CYS A 459 -40.88 -76.73 68.92
#